data_AF-A0A3A5UWI5-F1
#
_entry.id   AF-A0A3A5UWI5-F1
#
_cell.length_a   1.000
_cell.length_b   1.000
_cell.length_c   1.000
_cell.angle_alpha   90.00
_cell.angle_beta   90.00
_cell.angle_gamma   90.00
#
_symmetry.space_group_name_H-M   'P 1'
#
loop_
_entity.id
_entity.type
_entity.pdbx_description
1 polymer ?
#
loop_
_entity_poly.entity_id
_entity_poly.type
_entity_poly.pdbx_seq_one_letter_code
_entity_poly.pdbx_strand_id
1 'polypeptide(L)' 'MWSFIGRFISTNWIAFLVVSIGWEVLELYLPYDFAIESNINKISDLIVNTIGFWVGVRLRNSSSS' A
#
# COMPACT_ATOMS: atom_id res chain seq x y z
N MET A 1 3.47 -6.92 -4.77
CA MET A 1 2.81 -7.25 -3.48
C MET A 1 1.35 -6.76 -3.44
N TRP A 2 1.11 -5.44 -3.59
CA TRP A 2 -0.22 -4.85 -3.37
C TRP A 2 -1.29 -5.10 -4.43
N SER A 3 -0.94 -5.33 -5.70
CA SER A 3 -1.92 -5.79 -6.70
C SER A 3 -2.51 -7.17 -6.37
N PHE A 4 -1.76 -8.04 -5.70
CA PHE A 4 -2.25 -9.34 -5.24
C PHE A 4 -3.21 -9.18 -4.05
N ILE A 5 -2.88 -8.30 -3.10
CA ILE A 5 -3.72 -7.97 -1.95
C ILE A 5 -5.05 -7.31 -2.39
N GLY A 6 -5.00 -6.34 -3.30
CA GLY A 6 -6.21 -5.68 -3.83
C GLY A 6 -7.08 -6.59 -4.71
N ARG A 7 -6.47 -7.59 -5.35
CA ARG A 7 -7.20 -8.57 -6.17
C ARG A 7 -7.85 -9.68 -5.33
N PHE A 8 -7.19 -10.17 -4.27
CA PHE A 8 -7.62 -11.39 -3.56
C PHE A 8 -8.07 -11.20 -2.10
N ILE A 9 -7.61 -10.18 -1.39
CA ILE A 9 -7.84 -10.06 0.06
C ILE A 9 -8.97 -9.10 0.40
N SER A 10 -8.95 -7.88 -0.12
CA SER A 10 -10.02 -6.92 0.19
C SER A 10 -10.08 -5.76 -0.80
N THR A 11 -11.29 -5.41 -1.24
CA THR A 11 -11.59 -4.19 -2.03
C THR A 11 -11.72 -2.95 -1.14
N ASN A 12 -11.57 -3.10 0.18
CA ASN A 12 -11.80 -2.03 1.13
C ASN A 12 -10.60 -1.08 1.17
N TRP A 13 -10.73 0.03 0.44
CA TRP A 13 -9.76 1.12 0.39
C TRP A 13 -9.38 1.67 1.78
N ILE A 14 -10.31 1.63 2.74
CA ILE A 14 -10.03 2.10 4.11
C ILE A 14 -9.03 1.18 4.79
N ALA A 15 -9.19 -0.15 4.67
CA ALA A 15 -8.24 -1.10 5.25
C ALA A 15 -6.85 -0.97 4.60
N PHE A 16 -6.80 -0.76 3.28
CA PHE A 16 -5.56 -0.47 2.55
C PHE A 16 -4.87 0.78 3.11
N LEU A 17 -5.59 1.90 3.22
CA LEU A 17 -5.03 3.16 3.71
C LEU A 17 -4.59 3.05 5.17
N VAL A 18 -5.36 2.38 6.03
CA VAL A 18 -5.01 2.19 7.46
C VAL A 18 -3.72 1.39 7.60
N VAL A 19 -3.54 0.32 6.83
CA VAL A 19 -2.30 -0.47 6.87
C VAL A 19 -1.13 0.29 6.25
N SER A 20 -1.34 0.95 5.11
CA SER A 20 -0.28 1.68 4.40
C SER A 20 0.22 2.90 5.17
N ILE A 21 -0.69 3.67 5.77
CA ILE A 21 -0.34 4.83 6.63
C ILE A 21 0.13 4.37 7.99
N GLY A 22 -0.48 3.32 8.56
CA GLY A 22 -0.10 2.76 9.84
C GLY A 22 1.34 2.24 9.84
N TRP A 23 1.81 1.69 8.73
CA TRP A 23 3.19 1.23 8.58
C TRP A 23 4.20 2.39 8.60
N GLU A 24 3.94 3.45 7.84
CA GLU A 24 4.76 4.68 7.85
C GLU A 24 4.80 5.35 9.24
N VAL A 25 3.65 5.40 9.94
CA VAL A 25 3.59 5.95 11.29
C VAL A 25 4.35 5.07 12.28
N LEU A 26 4.26 3.74 12.18
CA LEU A 26 5.01 2.80 13.02
C LEU A 26 6.53 3.00 12.86
N GLU A 27 6.99 3.23 11.63
CA GLU A 27 8.39 3.51 11.34
C GLU A 27 8.90 4.81 11.98
N LEU A 28 8.05 5.83 12.16
CA LEU A 28 8.43 7.05 12.89
C LEU A 28 8.70 6.81 14.39
N TYR A 29 8.09 5.77 14.97
CA TYR A 29 8.31 5.39 16.37
C TYR A 29 9.41 4.33 16.56
N LEU A 30 9.89 3.72 15.48
CA LEU A 30 10.92 2.69 15.50
C LEU A 30 12.29 3.34 15.17
N PRO A 31 13.20 3.46 16.15
CA PRO A 31 14.51 4.09 15.96
C PRO A 31 15.50 3.08 15.38
N TYR A 32 15.18 2.53 14.21
CA TYR A 32 16.02 1.54 13.54
C TYR A 32 16.66 2.14 12.28
N ASP A 33 17.96 1.88 12.07
CA ASP A 33 18.73 2.40 10.93
C ASP A 33 18.14 2.02 9.55
N PHE A 34 17.40 0.91 9.47
CA PHE A 34 16.68 0.50 8.27
C PHE A 34 15.41 1.31 7.99
N ALA A 35 14.87 2.01 8.98
CA ALA A 35 13.76 2.96 8.82
C ALA A 35 14.26 4.38 8.48
N ILE A 36 15.58 4.62 8.49
CA ILE A 36 16.22 5.87 8.05
C ILE A 36 16.53 5.79 6.55
N GLU A 37 15.55 5.35 5.76
CA GLU A 37 15.57 5.53 4.32
C GLU A 37 15.08 6.95 3.98
N SER A 38 15.52 7.51 2.85
CA SER A 38 15.07 8.85 2.44
C SER A 38 13.55 8.90 2.40
N ASN A 39 12.94 9.92 3.03
CA ASN A 39 11.49 10.12 3.03
C ASN A 39 10.88 10.09 1.61
N ILE A 40 11.68 10.35 0.57
CA ILE A 40 11.30 10.23 -0.84
C ILE A 40 11.07 8.77 -1.26
N ASN A 41 11.90 7.82 -0.80
CA ASN A 41 11.73 6.39 -1.11
C ASN A 41 10.46 5.84 -0.45
N LYS A 42 10.21 6.23 0.80
CA LYS A 42 8.97 5.87 1.54
C LYS A 42 7.70 6.38 0.84
N ILE A 43 7.69 7.64 0.42
CA ILE A 43 6.58 8.22 -0.35
C ILE A 43 6.43 7.51 -1.70
N SER A 44 7.53 7.19 -2.37
CA SER A 44 7.52 6.46 -3.64
C SER A 44 6.88 5.08 -3.48
N ASP A 45 7.21 4.37 -2.40
CA ASP A 45 6.61 3.07 -2.09
C ASP A 45 5.11 3.20 -1.81
N LEU A 46 4.67 4.21 -1.07
CA LEU A 46 3.25 4.48 -0.85
C LEU A 46 2.50 4.72 -2.17
N ILE A 47 3.09 5.49 -3.10
CA ILE A 47 2.51 5.79 -4.41
C ILE A 47 2.43 4.52 -5.26
N VAL A 48 3.50 3.74 -5.34
CA VAL A 48 3.53 2.48 -6.10
C VAL A 48 2.53 1.47 -5.52
N ASN A 49 2.40 1.39 -4.20
CA ASN A 49 1.44 0.55 -3.51
C ASN A 49 -0.01 0.97 -3.81
N THR A 50 -0.27 2.28 -3.82
CA THR A 50 -1.58 2.86 -4.13
C THR A 50 -1.99 2.60 -5.58
N ILE A 51 -1.08 2.81 -6.53
CA ILE A 51 -1.31 2.51 -7.95
C ILE A 51 -1.52 1.02 -8.16
N GLY A 52 -0.70 0.17 -7.53
CA GLY A 52 -0.81 -1.29 -7.61
C GLY A 52 -2.16 -1.80 -7.07
N PHE A 53 -2.63 -1.24 -5.95
CA PHE A 53 -3.96 -1.55 -5.39
C PHE A 53 -5.08 -1.08 -6.32
N TRP A 54 -5.01 0.15 -6.83
CA TRP A 54 -5.99 0.70 -7.78
C TRP A 54 -6.15 -0.16 -9.04
N VAL A 55 -5.02 -0.54 -9.65
CA VAL A 55 -4.99 -1.42 -10.83
C VAL A 55 -5.58 -2.80 -10.50
N GLY A 56 -5.21 -3.37 -9.35
CA GLY A 56 -5.74 -4.66 -8.89
C GLY A 56 -7.26 -4.67 -8.71
N VAL A 57 -7.82 -3.61 -8.10
CA VAL A 57 -9.27 -3.44 -7.94
C VAL A 57 -9.97 -3.29 -9.29
N ARG A 58 -9.40 -2.48 -10.20
CA ARG A 58 -10.00 -2.24 -11.52
C ARG A 58 -10.01 -3.51 -12.38
N LEU A 59 -8.93 -4.29 -12.37
CA LEU A 59 -8.86 -5.58 -13.07
C LEU A 59 -9.86 -6.60 -12.53
N ARG A 60 -10.10 -6.64 -11.21
CA ARG A 60 -11.13 -7.53 -10.62
C ARG A 60 -12.55 -7.14 -11.04
N ASN A 61 -12.87 -5.85 -11.07
CA ASN A 61 -14.18 -5.38 -11.53
C ASN A 61 -14.39 -5.67 -13.02
N SER A 62 -13.37 -5.51 -13.87
CA SER A 62 -13.44 -5.86 -15.29
C SER A 62 -13.53 -7.37 -15.57
N SER A 63 -13.10 -8.22 -14.63
CA SER A 63 -13.22 -9.69 -14.75
C SER A 63 -14.60 -10.22 -14.34
N SER A 64 -15.48 -9.35 -13.82
CA SER A 64 -16.82 -9.69 -13.31
C SER A 64 -17.94 -9.14 -14.22
N SER A 65 -17.62 -8.74 -15.45
CA SER A 65 -18.55 -8.20 -16.47
C SER A 65 -18.50 -9.02 -17.74
#